data_AF-A0A1H9G468-F1
#
_entry.id   AF-A0A1H9G468-F1
#
_cell.length_a   1.000
_cell.length_b   1.000
_cell.length_c   1.000
_cell.angle_alpha   90.00
_cell.angle_beta   90.00
_cell.angle_gamma   90.00
#
_symmetry.space_group_name_H-M   'P 1'
#
loop_
_entity.id
_entity.type
_entity.pdbx_description
1 polymer ?
#
loop_
_entity_poly.entity_id
_entity_poly.type
_entity_poly.pdbx_seq_one_letter_code
_entity_poly.pdbx_strand_id
1 'polypeptide(L)'
;NPENLIGLVRYRTHVQKVGWQQYVQNDILSGTVGKGLRLEAIEIKLTGDLAEKYDVYYRVQAQKFGWLGWAKNGESAGTSGYGYRLEAIQIQLAYKDTFAPGSTKNAYRKK
;
A
#
# COMPACT_ATOMS: atom_id res chain seq x y z
N ASN A 1 12.22 27.32 11.36
CA ASN A 1 12.40 27.00 9.93
C ASN A 1 11.95 25.56 9.76
N PRO A 2 10.82 25.24 9.10
CA PRO A 2 10.52 23.85 8.83
C PRO A 2 11.58 23.34 7.85
N GLU A 3 12.27 22.25 8.20
CA GLU A 3 13.20 21.58 7.30
C GLU A 3 12.48 21.28 5.98
N ASN A 4 13.09 21.67 4.86
CA ASN A 4 12.58 21.34 3.54
C ASN A 4 12.86 19.86 3.27
N LEU A 5 11.95 18.99 3.70
CA LEU A 5 12.08 17.55 3.53
C LEU A 5 11.90 17.17 2.06
N ILE A 6 12.91 16.55 1.47
CA ILE A 6 12.83 16.02 0.09
C ILE A 6 12.40 14.56 0.11
N GLY A 7 11.47 14.18 -0.77
CA GLY A 7 11.00 12.81 -0.85
C GLY A 7 9.72 12.64 -1.66
N LEU A 8 9.42 11.42 -2.06
CA LEU A 8 8.26 11.07 -2.87
C LEU A 8 7.47 9.95 -2.23
N VAL A 9 6.18 9.85 -2.60
CA VAL A 9 5.36 8.67 -2.32
C VAL A 9 5.44 7.77 -3.54
N ARG A 10 6.03 6.59 -3.38
CA ARG A 10 6.06 5.55 -4.41
C ARG A 10 5.08 4.45 -4.09
N TYR A 11 4.36 3.98 -5.09
CA TYR A 11 3.35 2.95 -4.90
C TYR A 11 3.20 2.06 -6.13
N ARG A 12 2.69 0.85 -5.90
CA ARG A 12 2.24 -0.05 -6.96
C ARG A 12 1.04 -0.85 -6.50
N THR A 13 0.23 -1.28 -7.45
CA THR A 13 -0.94 -2.13 -7.18
C THR A 13 -0.80 -3.51 -7.81
N HIS A 14 -1.35 -4.52 -7.16
CA HIS A 14 -1.58 -5.84 -7.76
C HIS A 14 -2.94 -5.83 -8.45
N VAL A 15 -2.94 -5.99 -9.77
CA VAL A 15 -4.16 -6.01 -10.59
C VAL A 15 -4.55 -7.45 -10.87
N GLN A 16 -5.82 -7.79 -10.71
CA GLN A 16 -6.35 -9.11 -10.99
C GLN A 16 -5.91 -9.62 -12.37
N LYS A 17 -5.42 -10.87 -12.43
CA LYS A 17 -4.91 -11.56 -13.64
C LYS A 17 -3.66 -10.94 -14.29
N VAL A 18 -3.24 -9.74 -13.88
CA VAL A 18 -2.03 -9.07 -14.42
C VAL A 18 -0.88 -9.18 -13.43
N GLY A 19 -1.16 -9.15 -12.13
CA GLY A 19 -0.16 -9.19 -11.07
C GLY A 19 0.30 -7.80 -10.64
N TRP A 20 1.42 -7.77 -9.92
CA TRP A 20 2.07 -6.53 -9.51
C TRP A 20 2.50 -5.70 -10.71
N GLN A 21 2.04 -4.45 -10.75
CA GLN A 21 2.49 -3.46 -11.73
C GLN A 21 3.83 -2.85 -11.32
N GLN A 22 4.43 -2.06 -12.22
CA GLN A 22 5.61 -1.27 -11.90
C GLN A 22 5.31 -0.22 -10.83
N TYR A 23 6.34 0.14 -10.05
CA TYR A 23 6.25 1.26 -9.12
C TYR A 23 6.14 2.57 -9.87
N VAL A 24 5.10 3.32 -9.56
CA VAL A 24 4.92 4.70 -9.94
C VAL A 24 5.15 5.61 -8.73
N GLN A 25 5.10 6.91 -8.95
CA GLN A 25 5.28 7.92 -7.91
C GLN A 25 4.33 9.07 -8.17
N ASN A 26 3.91 9.78 -7.12
CA ASN A 26 3.17 11.06 -7.13
C ASN A 26 2.24 11.30 -8.34
N ASP A 27 0.93 11.23 -8.12
CA ASP A 27 -0.12 11.56 -9.11
C ASP A 27 -0.15 10.67 -10.37
N ILE A 28 0.85 9.81 -10.58
CA ILE A 28 0.86 8.85 -11.68
C ILE A 28 -0.02 7.64 -11.37
N LEU A 29 -0.97 7.35 -12.26
CA LEU A 29 -1.87 6.20 -12.12
C LEU A 29 -1.11 4.86 -11.93
N SER A 30 -1.47 4.12 -10.88
CA SER A 30 -1.13 2.69 -10.73
C SER A 30 -2.39 1.85 -10.87
N GLY A 31 -2.46 1.02 -11.91
CA GLY A 31 -3.62 0.19 -12.22
C GLY A 31 -3.99 0.25 -13.69
N THR A 32 -5.25 -0.03 -14.00
CA THR A 32 -5.76 -0.02 -15.38
C THR A 32 -7.05 0.77 -15.47
N VAL A 33 -7.20 1.56 -16.54
CA VAL A 33 -8.45 2.26 -16.86
C VAL A 33 -9.27 1.44 -17.85
N GLY A 34 -10.59 1.37 -17.67
CA GLY A 34 -11.53 0.80 -18.64
C GLY A 34 -11.50 -0.73 -18.82
N LYS A 35 -10.61 -1.46 -18.13
CA LYS A 35 -10.46 -2.91 -18.32
C LYS A 35 -11.39 -3.78 -17.46
N GLY A 36 -12.17 -3.19 -16.55
CA GLY A 36 -13.03 -3.95 -15.63
C GLY A 36 -12.27 -4.88 -14.68
N LEU A 37 -10.97 -4.65 -14.49
CA LEU A 37 -10.12 -5.41 -13.57
C LEU A 37 -10.10 -4.73 -12.19
N ARG A 38 -10.00 -5.56 -11.16
CA ARG A 38 -9.93 -5.10 -9.76
C ARG A 38 -8.50 -5.02 -9.26
N LEU A 39 -8.27 -4.07 -8.35
CA LEU A 39 -7.09 -4.08 -7.49
C LEU A 39 -7.30 -5.10 -6.39
N GLU A 40 -6.26 -5.88 -6.08
CA GLU A 40 -6.29 -6.89 -5.02
C GLU A 40 -5.36 -6.52 -3.85
N ALA A 41 -4.24 -5.86 -4.14
CA ALA A 41 -3.24 -5.44 -3.16
C ALA A 41 -2.54 -4.15 -3.58
N ILE A 42 -1.85 -3.55 -2.62
CA ILE A 42 -1.07 -2.32 -2.78
C ILE A 42 0.23 -2.40 -1.98
N GLU A 43 1.26 -1.74 -2.48
CA GLU A 43 2.49 -1.41 -1.75
C GLU A 43 2.72 0.10 -1.84
N ILE A 44 3.10 0.72 -0.71
CA ILE A 44 3.38 2.15 -0.60
C ILE A 44 4.69 2.32 0.17
N LYS A 45 5.60 3.14 -0.34
CA LYS A 45 6.85 3.48 0.35
C LYS A 45 7.22 4.94 0.12
N LEU A 46 7.94 5.51 1.07
CA LEU A 46 8.52 6.84 0.97
C LEU A 46 9.94 6.75 0.42
N THR A 47 10.48 7.87 -0.06
CA THR A 47 11.88 8.02 -0.48
C THR A 47 12.49 9.30 0.07
N GLY A 48 13.83 9.41 0.04
CA GLY A 48 14.55 10.59 0.54
C GLY A 48 14.35 10.81 2.04
N ASP A 49 14.47 12.05 2.48
CA ASP A 49 14.28 12.50 3.86
C ASP A 49 12.94 12.04 4.45
N LEU A 50 11.89 11.92 3.63
CA LEU A 50 10.60 11.41 4.09
C LEU A 50 10.71 9.96 4.61
N ALA A 51 11.50 9.11 3.97
CA ALA A 51 11.70 7.72 4.39
C ALA A 51 12.59 7.57 5.63
N GLU A 52 13.45 8.56 5.85
CA GLU A 52 14.33 8.66 7.02
C GLU A 52 13.55 9.16 8.23
N LYS A 53 12.63 10.12 8.04
CA LYS A 53 11.89 10.77 9.13
C LYS A 53 10.56 10.10 9.46
N TYR A 54 9.97 9.39 8.50
CA TYR A 54 8.64 8.78 8.65
C TYR A 54 8.58 7.34 8.17
N ASP A 55 7.64 6.63 8.76
CA ASP A 55 7.10 5.38 8.25
C ASP A 55 5.70 5.61 7.69
N VAL A 56 5.37 4.93 6.59
CA VAL A 56 4.01 4.89 6.05
C VAL A 56 3.39 3.53 6.34
N TYR A 57 2.34 3.55 7.16
CA TYR A 57 1.51 2.39 7.46
C TYR A 57 0.28 2.39 6.58
N TYR A 58 -0.11 1.23 6.08
CA TYR A 58 -1.32 1.09 5.30
C TYR A 58 -1.94 -0.30 5.44
N ARG A 59 -3.26 -0.38 5.31
CA ARG A 59 -3.98 -1.64 5.29
C ARG A 59 -5.15 -1.61 4.31
N VAL A 60 -5.59 -2.80 3.92
CA VAL A 60 -6.64 -3.02 2.95
C VAL A 60 -7.81 -3.76 3.59
N GLN A 61 -9.03 -3.32 3.29
CA GLN A 61 -10.22 -4.13 3.46
C GLN A 61 -10.43 -4.95 2.18
N ALA A 62 -10.34 -6.28 2.28
CA ALA A 62 -10.57 -7.18 1.15
C ALA A 62 -11.97 -7.82 1.22
N GLN A 63 -12.67 -7.90 0.08
CA GLN A 63 -14.07 -8.31 -0.05
C GLN A 63 -14.55 -9.51 0.80
N LYS A 64 -13.68 -10.49 1.08
CA LYS A 64 -14.02 -11.71 1.85
C LYS A 64 -13.24 -11.86 3.16
N PHE A 65 -12.25 -11.01 3.41
CA PHE A 65 -11.43 -11.09 4.62
C PHE A 65 -11.60 -9.89 5.55
N GLY A 66 -12.36 -8.87 5.14
CA GLY A 66 -12.47 -7.63 5.88
C GLY A 66 -11.13 -6.92 5.97
N TRP A 67 -10.94 -6.15 7.04
CA TRP A 67 -9.67 -5.47 7.30
C TRP A 67 -8.57 -6.49 7.60
N LEU A 68 -7.53 -6.46 6.78
CA LEU A 68 -6.28 -7.15 7.04
C LEU A 68 -5.37 -6.34 7.98
N GLY A 69 -4.24 -6.92 8.36
CA GLY A 69 -3.23 -6.23 9.16
C GLY A 69 -2.60 -5.03 8.44
N TRP A 70 -1.91 -4.19 9.21
CA TRP A 70 -1.12 -3.08 8.69
C TRP A 70 0.20 -3.57 8.09
N ALA A 71 0.47 -3.16 6.86
CA ALA A 71 1.78 -3.24 6.20
C ALA A 71 2.52 -1.91 6.36
N LYS A 72 3.84 -1.94 6.18
CA LYS A 72 4.70 -0.75 6.29
C LYS A 72 5.71 -0.67 5.15
N ASN A 73 6.01 0.55 4.68
CA ASN A 73 7.20 0.87 3.86
C ASN A 73 7.51 -0.11 2.70
N GLY A 74 6.51 -0.41 1.87
CA GLY A 74 6.67 -1.27 0.68
C GLY A 74 6.34 -2.73 0.91
N GLU A 75 6.00 -3.14 2.13
CA GLU A 75 5.40 -4.45 2.39
C GLU A 75 4.02 -4.57 1.72
N SER A 76 3.65 -5.76 1.25
CA SER A 76 2.35 -5.92 0.59
C SER A 76 1.18 -5.78 1.57
N ALA A 77 0.11 -5.10 1.17
CA ALA A 77 -1.18 -5.08 1.86
C ALA A 77 -2.31 -5.52 0.92
N GLY A 78 -3.18 -6.44 1.36
CA GLY A 78 -4.30 -6.93 0.56
C GLY A 78 -4.19 -8.41 0.22
N THR A 79 -4.56 -8.78 -1.00
CA THR A 79 -4.59 -10.17 -1.46
C THR A 79 -3.96 -10.35 -2.84
N SER A 80 -3.55 -11.57 -3.19
CA SER A 80 -3.22 -11.94 -4.58
C SER A 80 -3.71 -13.35 -4.91
N GLY A 81 -4.17 -13.52 -6.15
CA GLY A 81 -4.61 -14.82 -6.67
C GLY A 81 -6.02 -15.24 -6.24
N TYR A 82 -6.65 -14.51 -5.32
CA TYR A 82 -8.03 -14.78 -4.89
C TYR A 82 -9.08 -14.19 -5.84
N GLY A 83 -8.72 -13.13 -6.56
CA GLY A 83 -9.68 -12.30 -7.25
C GLY A 83 -10.59 -11.55 -6.27
N TYR A 84 -10.11 -11.13 -5.10
CA TYR A 84 -10.89 -10.29 -4.18
C TYR A 84 -10.52 -8.82 -4.38
N ARG A 85 -11.53 -7.95 -4.48
CA ARG A 85 -11.30 -6.51 -4.60
C ARG A 85 -10.80 -5.93 -3.28
N LEU A 86 -9.85 -5.00 -3.39
CA LEU A 86 -9.56 -3.98 -2.40
C LEU A 86 -10.77 -3.05 -2.34
N GLU A 87 -11.53 -3.10 -1.24
CA GLU A 87 -12.77 -2.32 -1.06
C GLU A 87 -12.53 -1.00 -0.34
N ALA A 88 -11.58 -0.98 0.59
CA ALA A 88 -11.16 0.21 1.30
C ALA A 88 -9.67 0.15 1.62
N ILE A 89 -9.08 1.33 1.81
CA ILE A 89 -7.70 1.50 2.25
C ILE A 89 -7.66 2.48 3.41
N GLN A 90 -6.77 2.21 4.37
CA GLN A 90 -6.36 3.19 5.36
C GLN A 90 -4.87 3.40 5.23
N ILE A 91 -4.44 4.66 5.36
CA ILE A 91 -3.04 5.07 5.29
C ILE A 91 -2.78 5.99 6.47
N GLN A 92 -1.67 5.78 7.17
CA GLN A 92 -1.22 6.63 8.25
C GLN A 92 0.28 6.90 8.11
N LEU A 93 0.64 8.18 8.13
CA LEU A 93 2.03 8.61 8.27
C LEU A 93 2.36 8.67 9.76
N ALA A 94 3.50 8.11 10.15
CA ALA A 94 3.97 8.14 11.53
C ALA A 94 5.47 8.45 11.55
N TYR A 95 5.98 9.01 12.65
CA TYR A 95 7.42 9.19 12.80
C TYR A 95 8.15 7.85 12.70
N LYS A 96 9.40 7.89 12.24
CA LYS A 96 10.24 6.71 12.06
C LYS A 96 10.25 5.84 13.30
N ASP A 97 10.13 4.52 13.10
CA ASP A 97 10.23 3.48 14.14
C ASP A 97 9.17 3.55 15.25
N THR A 98 8.08 4.28 15.02
CA THR A 98 6.88 4.21 15.88
C THR A 98 6.08 2.94 15.63
N PHE A 99 5.17 2.59 16.54
CA PHE A 99 4.36 1.37 16.40
C PHE A 99 3.26 1.52 15.35
N ALA A 100 2.91 0.40 14.70
CA ALA A 100 1.77 0.35 13.80
C ALA A 100 0.47 0.71 14.55
N PRO A 101 -0.53 1.32 13.88
CA PRO A 101 -1.80 1.71 14.52
C PRO A 101 -2.65 0.51 14.99
N GLY A 102 -2.27 -0.71 14.62
CA GLY A 102 -2.91 -1.94 15.04
C GLY A 102 -2.10 -3.16 14.59
N SER A 103 -2.72 -4.34 14.62
CA SER A 103 -2.07 -5.60 14.24
C SER A 103 -1.45 -5.54 12.85
N THR A 104 -0.20 -5.97 12.72
CA THR A 104 0.52 -6.17 11.45
C THR A 104 0.39 -7.60 10.93
N LYS A 105 -0.23 -8.50 11.70
CA LYS A 105 -0.43 -9.90 11.30
C LYS A 105 -1.37 -10.00 10.09
N ASN A 106 -1.01 -10.86 9.14
CA ASN A 106 -1.82 -11.16 7.95
C ASN A 106 -2.17 -9.90 7.13
N ALA A 107 -1.28 -8.91 7.05
CA ALA A 107 -1.45 -7.73 6.20
C ALA A 107 -1.64 -8.09 4.72
N TYR A 108 -1.08 -9.23 4.31
CA TYR A 108 -1.18 -9.77 2.98
C TYR A 108 -1.50 -11.27 2.98
N ARG A 109 -2.30 -11.70 2.01
CA ARG A 109 -2.61 -13.12 1.77
C ARG A 109 -2.42 -13.46 0.30
N LYS A 110 -1.79 -14.59 0.03
CA LYS A 110 -1.58 -15.12 -1.32
C LYS A 110 -2.18 -16.51 -1.43
N LYS A 111 -2.89 -16.77 -2.54
CA LYS A 111 -3.42 -18.09 -2.90
C LYS A 111 -2.34 -18.93 -3.60
#